data_AF-A0A6N9VBX9-F1
#
_entry.id   AF-A0A6N9VBX9-F1
#
_cell.length_a   1.000
_cell.length_b   1.000
_cell.length_c   1.000
_cell.angle_alpha   90.00
_cell.angle_beta   90.00
_cell.angle_gamma   90.00
#
_symmetry.space_group_name_H-M   'P 1'
#
loop_
_entity.id
_entity.type
_entity.pdbx_description
1 polymer ?
#
loop_
_entity_poly.entity_id
_entity_poly.type
_entity_poly.pdbx_seq_one_letter_code
_entity_poly.pdbx_strand_id
1 'polypeptide(L)'
;MDLSTLDQATEPAPGLVVFRLAPDHKPNQPQRWRISHKVSGLAIADSMQRENALKGAALLAKVTDWTQDADTVKAAIDRADLFAKLSFVWCTEPDAYPLGSAADASRNGTYTDVDIETAAAEAKASGFNALEVLVAMSETVPWCGLDTEDFNEAHNRIAELAGAN
;
A
#
# COMPACT_ATOMS: atom_id res chain seq x y z
N MET A 1 -11.82 7.43 -17.49
CA MET A 1 -11.41 6.76 -16.23
C MET A 1 -12.70 6.58 -15.45
N ASP A 2 -13.18 5.36 -15.34
CA ASP A 2 -14.39 5.05 -14.57
C ASP A 2 -14.03 5.14 -13.07
N LEU A 3 -14.69 6.03 -12.34
CA LEU A 3 -14.46 6.24 -10.90
C LEU A 3 -15.23 5.23 -10.04
N SER A 4 -16.03 4.34 -10.65
CA SER A 4 -16.86 3.35 -9.95
C SER A 4 -16.07 2.35 -9.09
N THR A 5 -14.75 2.23 -9.28
CA THR A 5 -13.87 1.37 -8.48
C THR A 5 -13.20 2.07 -7.28
N LEU A 6 -13.35 3.39 -7.13
CA LEU A 6 -12.88 4.13 -5.94
C LEU A 6 -13.80 3.92 -4.72
N ASP A 7 -15.01 3.37 -4.92
CA ASP A 7 -16.10 3.36 -3.95
C ASP A 7 -16.20 2.15 -3.02
N GLN A 8 -15.26 1.18 -3.06
CA GLN A 8 -15.33 0.03 -2.14
C GLN A 8 -14.48 0.24 -0.89
N ALA A 9 -14.90 1.23 -0.09
CA ALA A 9 -14.53 1.26 1.31
C ALA A 9 -15.01 -0.06 1.97
N THR A 10 -14.06 -0.83 2.50
CA THR A 10 -14.34 -2.07 3.22
C THR A 10 -14.18 -1.82 4.72
N GLU A 11 -15.00 -2.46 5.54
CA GLU A 11 -14.85 -2.45 7.00
C GLU A 11 -14.33 -3.81 7.46
N PRO A 12 -13.01 -4.09 7.34
CA PRO A 12 -12.44 -5.39 7.71
C PRO A 12 -12.57 -5.70 9.20
N ALA A 13 -12.78 -4.70 10.05
CA ALA A 13 -13.06 -4.84 11.46
C ALA A 13 -13.97 -3.69 11.95
N PRO A 14 -14.81 -3.90 12.98
CA PRO A 14 -15.70 -2.85 13.48
C PRO A 14 -14.97 -1.55 13.79
N GLY A 15 -15.41 -0.44 13.20
CA GLY A 15 -14.83 0.89 13.42
C GLY A 15 -13.61 1.23 12.57
N LEU A 16 -13.11 0.30 11.74
CA LEU A 16 -11.96 0.49 10.86
C LEU A 16 -12.37 0.39 9.39
N VAL A 17 -12.14 1.45 8.62
CA VAL A 17 -12.47 1.50 7.20
C VAL A 17 -11.19 1.50 6.36
N VAL A 18 -11.11 0.63 5.35
CA VAL A 18 -10.03 0.55 4.38
C VAL A 18 -10.55 0.93 3.00
N PHE A 19 -9.95 1.94 2.38
CA PHE A 19 -10.34 2.43 1.05
C PHE A 19 -9.14 2.90 0.24
N ARG A 20 -9.33 2.99 -1.09
CA ARG A 20 -8.33 3.49 -2.01
C ARG A 20 -8.36 5.02 -2.03
N LEU A 21 -7.21 5.65 -1.90
CA LEU A 21 -7.04 7.10 -2.08
C LEU A 21 -7.14 7.44 -3.57
N ALA A 22 -7.63 8.64 -3.86
CA ALA A 22 -7.68 9.13 -5.23
C ALA A 22 -6.27 9.15 -5.85
N PRO A 23 -6.10 8.87 -7.15
CA PRO A 23 -4.78 8.83 -7.78
C PRO A 23 -3.99 10.14 -7.67
N ASP A 24 -4.69 11.28 -7.59
CA ASP A 24 -4.14 12.63 -7.45
C ASP A 24 -4.00 13.07 -5.98
N HIS A 25 -4.46 12.27 -5.01
CA HIS A 25 -4.25 12.54 -3.60
C HIS A 25 -2.76 12.43 -3.28
N LYS A 26 -2.13 13.58 -3.04
CA LYS A 26 -0.69 13.70 -2.74
C LYS A 26 0.14 12.92 -3.76
N PRO A 27 0.27 13.42 -5.00
CA PRO A 27 0.86 12.66 -6.10
C PRO A 27 2.28 12.20 -5.75
N ASN A 28 3.04 13.00 -5.00
CA ASN A 28 4.39 12.62 -4.58
C ASN A 28 4.42 11.59 -3.43
N GLN A 29 3.32 11.01 -2.98
CA GLN A 29 3.31 9.91 -2.01
C GLN A 29 2.90 8.63 -2.70
N PRO A 30 3.53 7.47 -2.43
CA PRO A 30 3.16 6.22 -3.08
C PRO A 30 1.98 5.50 -2.40
N GLN A 31 1.59 5.89 -1.18
CA GLN A 31 0.50 5.23 -0.49
C GLN A 31 -0.83 5.49 -1.20
N ARG A 32 -1.54 4.41 -1.53
CA ARG A 32 -2.83 4.46 -2.23
C ARG A 32 -3.96 3.79 -1.48
N TRP A 33 -3.67 3.20 -0.33
CA TRP A 33 -4.67 2.61 0.55
C TRP A 33 -4.58 3.25 1.92
N ARG A 34 -5.73 3.60 2.46
CA ARG A 34 -5.84 4.23 3.78
C ARG A 34 -6.70 3.40 4.69
N ILE A 35 -6.24 3.28 5.94
CA ILE A 35 -7.03 2.83 7.08
C ILE A 35 -7.49 4.09 7.82
N SER A 36 -8.80 4.24 7.99
CA SER A 36 -9.42 5.35 8.73
C SER A 36 -10.29 4.86 9.87
N HIS A 37 -10.38 5.68 10.90
CA HIS A 37 -11.33 5.51 11.99
C HIS A 37 -12.74 5.89 11.51
N LYS A 38 -13.68 4.94 11.54
CA LYS A 38 -15.02 5.10 11.00
C LYS A 38 -15.80 6.23 11.66
N VAL A 39 -15.73 6.33 12.99
CA VAL A 39 -16.56 7.25 13.78
C VAL A 39 -16.15 8.70 13.55
N SER A 40 -14.84 8.99 13.48
CA SER A 40 -14.34 10.37 13.33
C SER A 40 -13.89 10.74 11.92
N GLY A 41 -13.75 9.77 11.02
CA GLY A 41 -13.19 9.98 9.68
C GLY A 41 -11.68 10.26 9.65
N LEU A 42 -11.00 10.22 10.80
CA LEU A 42 -9.56 10.49 10.88
C LEU A 42 -8.75 9.36 10.25
N ALA A 43 -7.70 9.72 9.51
CA ALA A 43 -6.73 8.77 9.00
C ALA A 43 -5.93 8.15 10.16
N ILE A 44 -5.74 6.84 10.12
CA ILE A 44 -4.93 6.09 11.09
C ILE A 44 -3.59 5.73 10.46
N ALA A 45 -3.61 5.09 9.29
CA ALA A 45 -2.41 4.62 8.62
C ALA A 45 -2.63 4.53 7.11
N ASP A 46 -1.53 4.63 6.37
CA ASP A 46 -1.51 4.53 4.92
C ASP A 46 -0.64 3.35 4.48
N SER A 47 -0.95 2.75 3.34
CA SER A 47 -0.16 1.69 2.72
C SER A 47 -0.14 1.82 1.20
N MET A 48 0.90 1.25 0.60
CA MET A 48 1.04 1.21 -0.84
C MET A 48 0.03 0.22 -1.43
N GLN A 49 -0.11 -0.98 -0.85
CA GLN A 49 -0.95 -2.07 -1.35
C GLN A 49 -2.23 -2.27 -0.52
N ARG A 50 -3.27 -2.79 -1.17
CA ARG A 50 -4.56 -3.12 -0.52
C ARG A 50 -4.38 -4.15 0.59
N GLU A 51 -3.68 -5.23 0.30
CA GLU A 51 -3.52 -6.36 1.21
C GLU A 51 -2.82 -5.94 2.50
N ASN A 52 -1.84 -5.07 2.39
CA ASN A 52 -1.11 -4.51 3.52
C ASN A 52 -2.02 -3.63 4.39
N ALA A 53 -2.85 -2.79 3.79
CA ALA A 53 -3.86 -2.03 4.53
C ALA A 53 -4.88 -2.95 5.24
N LEU A 54 -5.30 -4.05 4.61
CA LEU A 54 -6.19 -5.03 5.23
C LEU A 54 -5.51 -5.77 6.40
N LYS A 55 -4.25 -6.21 6.22
CA LYS A 55 -3.44 -6.79 7.30
C LYS A 55 -3.22 -5.80 8.44
N GLY A 56 -2.95 -4.54 8.12
CA GLY A 56 -2.85 -3.44 9.08
C GLY A 56 -4.13 -3.26 9.88
N ALA A 57 -5.29 -3.25 9.22
CA ALA A 57 -6.58 -3.15 9.90
C ALA A 57 -6.84 -4.36 10.82
N ALA A 58 -6.46 -5.56 10.40
CA ALA A 58 -6.54 -6.77 11.23
C ALA A 58 -5.60 -6.74 12.45
N LEU A 59 -4.44 -6.07 12.34
CA LEU A 59 -3.56 -5.81 13.49
C LEU A 59 -4.19 -4.77 14.43
N LEU A 60 -4.69 -3.67 13.88
CA LEU A 60 -5.34 -2.59 14.63
C LEU A 60 -6.54 -3.09 15.42
N ALA A 61 -7.35 -3.99 14.86
CA ALA A 61 -8.51 -4.60 15.52
C ALA A 61 -8.18 -5.28 16.87
N LYS A 62 -6.92 -5.60 17.13
CA LYS A 62 -6.45 -6.22 18.38
C LYS A 62 -5.94 -5.22 19.41
N VAL A 63 -5.82 -3.94 19.04
CA VAL A 63 -5.21 -2.89 19.87
C VAL A 63 -6.22 -2.27 20.83
N THR A 64 -7.40 -1.92 20.32
CA THR A 64 -8.47 -1.27 21.10
C THR A 64 -9.82 -1.46 20.38
N ASP A 65 -10.89 -1.03 21.02
CA ASP A 65 -12.22 -0.94 20.42
C ASP A 65 -12.35 0.35 19.60
N TRP A 66 -12.25 0.20 18.27
CA TRP A 66 -12.33 1.30 17.31
C TRP A 66 -13.75 1.79 17.03
N THR A 67 -14.76 1.28 17.74
CA THR A 67 -16.13 1.82 17.66
C THR A 67 -16.37 3.00 18.60
N GLN A 68 -15.40 3.29 19.47
CA GLN A 68 -15.45 4.40 20.43
C GLN A 68 -15.15 5.75 19.79
N ASP A 69 -15.35 6.83 20.54
CA ASP A 69 -15.00 8.16 20.07
C ASP A 69 -13.47 8.34 19.96
N ALA A 70 -13.05 9.31 19.14
CA ALA A 70 -11.64 9.49 18.81
C ALA A 70 -10.77 9.84 20.02
N ASP A 71 -11.29 10.52 21.04
CA ASP A 71 -10.48 10.94 22.17
C ASP A 71 -10.25 9.77 23.13
N THR A 72 -11.26 8.90 23.31
CA THR A 72 -11.09 7.64 24.04
C THR A 72 -10.11 6.71 23.33
N VAL A 73 -10.21 6.55 22.01
CA VAL A 73 -9.25 5.76 21.23
C VAL A 73 -7.82 6.31 21.36
N LYS A 74 -7.64 7.63 21.19
CA LYS A 74 -6.31 8.28 21.32
C LYS A 74 -5.69 8.08 22.70
N ALA A 75 -6.49 8.09 23.76
CA ALA A 75 -6.02 7.88 25.13
C ALA A 75 -5.59 6.43 25.39
N ALA A 76 -6.14 5.47 24.64
CA ALA A 76 -5.88 4.04 24.81
C ALA A 76 -4.67 3.53 23.99
N ILE A 77 -4.18 4.30 23.01
CA ILE A 77 -3.12 3.87 22.10
C ILE A 77 -1.76 4.51 22.45
N ASP A 78 -0.71 3.69 22.45
CA ASP A 78 0.66 4.19 22.32
C ASP A 78 1.01 4.30 20.83
N ARG A 79 1.23 5.54 20.35
CA ARG A 79 1.51 5.82 18.94
C ARG A 79 2.80 5.14 18.45
N ALA A 80 3.84 5.11 19.26
CA ALA A 80 5.13 4.56 18.85
C ALA A 80 5.04 3.03 18.70
N ASP A 81 4.40 2.37 19.67
CA ASP A 81 4.14 0.93 19.61
C ASP A 81 3.18 0.56 18.46
N LEU A 82 2.14 1.38 18.23
CA LEU A 82 1.20 1.21 17.12
C LEU A 82 1.92 1.15 15.77
N PHE A 83 2.76 2.14 15.48
CA PHE A 83 3.46 2.20 14.19
C PHE A 83 4.65 1.24 14.11
N ALA A 84 5.26 0.86 15.23
CA ALA A 84 6.21 -0.26 15.26
C ALA A 84 5.52 -1.55 14.80
N LYS A 85 4.30 -1.84 15.26
CA LYS A 85 3.52 -3.01 14.85
C LYS A 85 3.06 -2.93 13.39
N LEU A 86 2.58 -1.78 12.95
CA LEU A 86 2.12 -1.57 11.57
C LEU A 86 3.24 -1.66 10.54
N SER A 87 4.49 -1.34 10.92
CA SER A 87 5.64 -1.43 10.03
C SER A 87 5.90 -2.86 9.51
N PHE A 88 5.56 -3.89 10.30
CA PHE A 88 5.68 -5.29 9.90
C PHE A 88 4.76 -5.70 8.74
N VAL A 89 3.73 -4.91 8.45
CA VAL A 89 2.81 -5.12 7.34
C VAL A 89 2.81 -3.93 6.38
N TRP A 90 3.90 -3.16 6.38
CA TRP A 90 4.10 -2.02 5.47
C TRP A 90 2.95 -1.00 5.49
N CYS A 91 2.43 -0.77 6.70
CA CYS A 91 1.57 0.35 7.00
C CYS A 91 2.39 1.44 7.70
N THR A 92 2.26 2.67 7.23
CA THR A 92 3.01 3.82 7.74
C THR A 92 2.06 4.86 8.30
N GLU A 93 2.63 5.81 9.03
CA GLU A 93 1.88 7.01 9.38
C GLU A 93 1.45 7.74 8.10
N PRO A 94 0.25 8.34 8.07
CA PRO A 94 -0.14 9.20 6.97
C PRO A 94 0.93 10.28 6.78
N ASP A 95 1.35 10.50 5.54
CA ASP A 95 2.40 11.46 5.16
C ASP A 95 3.86 11.05 5.41
N ALA A 96 4.14 9.80 5.77
CA ALA A 96 5.48 9.38 6.14
C ALA A 96 6.51 9.28 4.98
N TYR A 97 6.09 9.17 3.70
CA TYR A 97 7.05 8.90 2.61
C TYR A 97 6.72 9.59 1.28
N PRO A 98 7.55 10.53 0.81
CA PRO A 98 7.50 10.98 -0.57
C PRO A 98 8.22 10.00 -1.51
N LEU A 99 7.62 9.73 -2.67
CA LEU A 99 8.30 9.24 -3.86
C LEU A 99 9.40 10.22 -4.28
N GLY A 100 10.49 9.68 -4.84
CA GLY A 100 11.53 10.50 -5.46
C GLY A 100 10.95 11.43 -6.53
N SER A 101 11.53 12.61 -6.70
CA SER A 101 11.00 13.70 -7.56
C SER A 101 10.81 13.36 -9.04
N ALA A 102 11.30 12.21 -9.49
CA ALA A 102 11.17 11.73 -10.87
C ALA A 102 10.10 10.65 -11.07
N ALA A 103 9.48 10.14 -10.01
CA ALA A 103 8.49 9.07 -10.11
C ALA A 103 7.12 9.60 -10.54
N ASP A 104 6.56 9.03 -11.62
CA ASP A 104 5.20 9.32 -12.07
C ASP A 104 4.17 8.50 -11.29
N ALA A 105 3.64 9.09 -10.22
CA ALA A 105 2.67 8.42 -9.37
C ALA A 105 1.24 8.42 -9.94
N SER A 106 1.00 9.07 -11.08
CA SER A 106 -0.31 9.01 -11.76
C SER A 106 -0.61 7.61 -12.29
N ARG A 107 0.43 6.78 -12.45
CA ARG A 107 0.38 5.39 -12.92
C ARG A 107 0.37 4.36 -11.80
N ASN A 108 0.25 4.79 -10.55
CA ASN A 108 0.30 3.89 -9.40
C ASN A 108 -0.88 2.90 -9.40
N GLY A 109 -0.56 1.60 -9.39
CA GLY A 109 -1.53 0.52 -9.50
C GLY A 109 -2.04 0.33 -10.94
N THR A 110 -1.29 0.75 -11.95
CA THR A 110 -1.62 0.51 -13.37
C THR A 110 -0.33 0.38 -14.20
N TYR A 111 -0.11 -0.77 -14.82
CA TYR A 111 1.07 -1.04 -15.63
C TYR A 111 0.72 -1.44 -17.07
N THR A 112 1.74 -1.47 -17.92
CA THR A 112 1.74 -1.89 -19.32
C THR A 112 2.83 -2.94 -19.56
N ASP A 113 2.78 -3.64 -20.69
CA ASP A 113 3.83 -4.60 -21.06
C ASP A 113 5.22 -3.95 -21.14
N VAL A 114 5.29 -2.68 -21.55
CA VAL A 114 6.55 -1.92 -21.58
C VAL A 114 7.13 -1.72 -20.18
N ASP A 115 6.30 -1.51 -19.16
CA ASP A 115 6.79 -1.40 -17.78
C ASP A 115 7.37 -2.74 -17.30
N ILE A 116 6.75 -3.86 -17.67
CA ILE A 116 7.24 -5.22 -17.35
C ILE A 116 8.59 -5.46 -18.02
N GLU A 117 8.70 -5.18 -19.32
CA GLU A 117 9.94 -5.37 -20.07
C GLU A 117 11.07 -4.48 -19.52
N THR A 118 10.75 -3.25 -19.14
CA THR A 118 11.70 -2.30 -18.55
C THR A 118 12.18 -2.80 -17.19
N ALA A 119 11.26 -3.15 -16.29
CA ALA A 119 11.62 -3.67 -14.97
C ALA A 119 12.38 -4.99 -15.05
N ALA A 120 12.05 -5.87 -16.01
CA ALA A 120 12.79 -7.11 -16.24
C ALA A 120 14.21 -6.85 -16.73
N ALA A 121 14.41 -5.88 -17.64
CA ALA A 121 15.73 -5.48 -18.09
C ALA A 121 16.58 -4.89 -16.94
N GLU A 122 15.98 -4.06 -16.08
CA GLU A 122 16.62 -3.50 -14.90
C GLU A 122 16.99 -4.56 -13.85
N ALA A 123 16.07 -5.48 -13.56
CA ALA A 123 16.31 -6.61 -12.66
C ALA A 123 17.44 -7.51 -13.17
N LYS A 124 17.43 -7.81 -14.47
CA LYS A 124 18.49 -8.59 -15.13
C LYS A 124 19.84 -7.89 -15.09
N ALA A 125 19.87 -6.58 -15.34
CA ALA A 125 21.10 -5.78 -15.28
C ALA A 125 21.65 -5.72 -13.84
N SER A 126 20.76 -5.64 -12.85
CA SER A 126 21.12 -5.65 -11.42
C SER A 126 21.49 -7.03 -10.88
N GLY A 127 21.12 -8.10 -11.60
CA GLY A 127 21.34 -9.48 -11.16
C GLY A 127 20.41 -9.91 -10.02
N PHE A 128 19.21 -9.33 -9.94
CA PHE A 128 18.25 -9.64 -8.89
C PHE A 128 17.74 -11.08 -8.97
N ASN A 129 17.59 -11.71 -7.80
CA ASN A 129 16.79 -12.92 -7.64
C ASN A 129 15.28 -12.58 -7.52
N ALA A 130 14.41 -13.60 -7.54
CA ALA A 130 12.97 -13.37 -7.51
C ALA A 130 12.50 -12.57 -6.27
N LEU A 131 13.09 -12.82 -5.10
CA LEU A 131 12.75 -12.07 -3.89
C LEU A 131 13.17 -10.59 -3.99
N GLU A 132 14.33 -10.30 -4.57
CA GLU A 132 14.81 -8.93 -4.77
C GLU A 132 13.94 -8.17 -5.78
N VAL A 133 13.46 -8.83 -6.83
CA VAL A 133 12.45 -8.27 -7.74
C VAL A 133 11.17 -7.92 -6.99
N LEU A 134 10.66 -8.85 -6.17
CA LEU A 134 9.46 -8.62 -5.36
C LEU A 134 9.61 -7.41 -4.43
N VAL A 135 10.74 -7.29 -3.74
CA VAL A 135 11.03 -6.15 -2.85
C VAL A 135 11.10 -4.86 -3.67
N ALA A 136 11.87 -4.82 -4.76
CA ALA A 136 12.02 -3.64 -5.60
C ALA A 136 10.68 -3.17 -6.17
N MET A 137 9.85 -4.11 -6.64
CA MET A 137 8.50 -3.80 -7.13
C MET A 137 7.63 -3.21 -6.02
N SER A 138 7.66 -3.75 -4.81
CA SER A 138 6.80 -3.30 -3.71
C SER A 138 7.01 -1.82 -3.35
N GLU A 139 8.16 -1.25 -3.70
CA GLU A 139 8.57 0.12 -3.39
C GLU A 139 8.49 1.09 -4.60
N THR A 140 8.19 0.59 -5.80
CA THR A 140 8.30 1.38 -7.04
C THR A 140 6.98 1.48 -7.80
N VAL A 141 6.81 2.60 -8.51
CA VAL A 141 5.71 2.76 -9.46
C VAL A 141 6.02 1.97 -10.74
N PRO A 142 5.02 1.37 -11.40
CA PRO A 142 3.59 1.40 -11.07
C PRO A 142 3.12 0.31 -10.07
N TRP A 143 3.99 -0.58 -9.62
CA TRP A 143 3.61 -1.84 -8.96
C TRP A 143 3.00 -1.67 -7.57
N CYS A 144 3.44 -0.65 -6.83
CA CYS A 144 3.19 -0.55 -5.42
C CYS A 144 1.71 -0.39 -5.00
N GLY A 145 0.81 -0.01 -5.92
CA GLY A 145 -0.64 0.10 -5.69
C GLY A 145 -1.48 -1.02 -6.28
N LEU A 146 -0.85 -2.04 -6.84
CA LEU A 146 -1.55 -3.23 -7.34
C LEU A 146 -2.14 -4.03 -6.19
N ASP A 147 -3.22 -4.74 -6.46
CA ASP A 147 -3.67 -5.78 -5.55
C ASP A 147 -2.75 -7.02 -5.64
N THR A 148 -2.98 -7.98 -4.77
CA THR A 148 -2.13 -9.18 -4.65
C THR A 148 -2.08 -9.99 -5.95
N GLU A 149 -3.19 -10.08 -6.69
CA GLU A 149 -3.25 -10.89 -7.90
C GLU A 149 -2.48 -10.21 -9.03
N ASP A 150 -2.77 -8.94 -9.30
CA ASP A 150 -2.08 -8.14 -10.31
C ASP A 150 -0.58 -7.99 -10.01
N PHE A 151 -0.23 -7.78 -8.73
CA PHE A 151 1.16 -7.67 -8.30
C PHE A 151 1.93 -8.97 -8.54
N ASN A 152 1.34 -10.11 -8.17
CA ASN A 152 1.97 -11.42 -8.37
C ASN A 152 2.06 -11.80 -9.85
N GLU A 153 1.07 -11.44 -10.67
CA GLU A 153 1.15 -11.61 -12.13
C GLU A 153 2.35 -10.84 -12.69
N ALA A 154 2.42 -9.54 -12.42
CA ALA A 154 3.51 -8.69 -12.90
C ALA A 154 4.87 -9.20 -12.41
N HIS A 155 4.97 -9.59 -11.13
CA HIS A 155 6.19 -10.12 -10.53
C HIS A 155 6.68 -11.36 -11.27
N ASN A 156 5.79 -12.34 -11.50
CA ASN A 156 6.17 -13.59 -12.15
C ASN A 156 6.66 -13.34 -13.58
N ARG A 157 5.99 -12.45 -14.32
CA ARG A 157 6.40 -12.07 -15.68
C ARG A 157 7.77 -11.39 -15.69
N ILE A 158 8.02 -10.48 -14.75
CA ILE A 158 9.31 -9.78 -14.63
C ILE A 158 10.42 -10.78 -14.27
N ALA A 159 10.19 -11.65 -13.28
CA ALA A 159 11.17 -12.65 -12.84
C ALA A 159 11.52 -13.63 -13.98
N GLU A 160 10.52 -14.11 -14.73
CA GLU A 160 10.73 -14.96 -15.90
C GLU A 160 11.57 -14.28 -16.98
N LEU A 161 11.20 -13.05 -17.37
CA LEU A 161 11.92 -12.28 -18.39
C LEU A 161 13.34 -11.89 -17.96
N ALA A 162 13.54 -11.62 -16.66
CA ALA A 162 14.86 -11.33 -16.09
C ALA A 162 15.75 -12.57 -15.96
N GLY A 163 15.16 -13.77 -15.91
CA GLY A 163 15.84 -15.02 -15.57
C GLY A 163 16.19 -15.11 -14.07
N ALA A 164 15.39 -14.47 -13.23
CA ALA A 164 15.54 -14.45 -11.78
C ALA A 164 14.90 -15.71 -11.17
N ASN A 165 15.68 -16.55 -10.49
CA ASN A 165 15.21 -17.75 -9.77
C ASN A 165 15.12 -17.53 -8.26
#